data_AF-A0AAE9L2M3-F1
#
_entry.id   AF-A0AAE9L2M3-F1
#
_cell.length_a   1.000
_cell.length_b   1.000
_cell.length_c   1.000
_cell.angle_alpha   90.00
_cell.angle_beta   90.00
_cell.angle_gamma   90.00
#
_symmetry.space_group_name_H-M   'P 1'
#
loop_
_entity.id
_entity.type
_entity.pdbx_description
1 polymer ?
#
loop_
_entity_poly.entity_id
_entity_poly.type
_entity_poly.pdbx_seq_one_letter_code
_entity_poly.pdbx_strand_id
1 'polypeptide(L)'
;MLKQKTLFRRIAGVFVALAVGATVSSVAVAAGTAWPQKAVTMVVPFPAGGSSDTIARVLAQPLNDKLGQPFVIDNRPGATGAIGATFVKRAPADGYTLLVASIGVYAVNPFLQKNLAYDPAKDFDLLTVAVRAPNVLVANPNFPAKNLAELVAHMKKNPGKVSFATSGAGSSDHLTAALFWQKSGTDGLHVPYKGGAPAISDLLAGQVDVSFQNLNAVIQHIRTGKLRALAITSDKRSALLPDVPTMAEAGVKDVEVYSWQAVAAPKGLPADVKSRLHGALVSALKEPGMQKKLGEQGFEVVANTPEQFVQFENEELKRWKTVIEQGKITLE
;
A
#
# COMPACT_ATOMS: atom_id res chain seq x y z
N MET A 1 24.00 -84.30 52.24
CA MET A 1 25.11 -83.48 52.78
C MET A 1 24.80 -82.02 52.44
N LEU A 2 24.06 -81.27 53.27
CA LEU A 2 24.54 -80.40 54.38
C LEU A 2 25.63 -79.41 53.91
N LYS A 3 25.54 -78.07 53.97
CA LYS A 3 24.88 -77.07 54.87
C LYS A 3 24.65 -75.76 54.06
N GLN A 4 23.52 -75.04 54.12
CA GLN A 4 23.00 -74.11 55.15
C GLN A 4 23.84 -72.86 55.50
N LYS A 5 23.34 -71.71 55.00
CA LYS A 5 23.14 -70.38 55.62
C LYS A 5 24.12 -69.87 56.70
N THR A 6 24.68 -68.68 56.46
CA THR A 6 24.74 -67.64 57.51
C THR A 6 24.65 -66.23 56.94
N LEU A 7 23.67 -65.51 57.46
CA LEU A 7 23.38 -64.09 57.33
C LEU A 7 24.02 -63.35 58.51
N PHE A 8 24.27 -62.05 58.34
CA PHE A 8 24.53 -60.99 59.34
C PHE A 8 25.97 -60.57 59.69
N ARG A 9 26.17 -59.26 59.44
CA ARG A 9 26.67 -58.20 60.34
C ARG A 9 28.09 -57.66 60.14
N ARG A 10 28.09 -56.36 59.75
CA ARG A 10 29.03 -55.27 60.10
C ARG A 10 30.36 -55.36 59.33
N ILE A 11 30.86 -54.30 58.69
CA ILE A 11 31.25 -53.02 59.27
C ILE A 11 31.22 -51.94 58.16
N ALA A 12 30.87 -50.72 58.55
CA ALA A 12 30.86 -49.51 57.73
C ALA A 12 32.27 -49.08 57.27
N GLY A 13 32.37 -48.55 56.06
CA GLY A 13 33.56 -47.88 55.51
C GLY A 13 33.20 -47.29 54.14
N VAL A 14 32.57 -46.12 54.11
CA VAL A 14 33.21 -44.82 53.85
C VAL A 14 33.63 -44.64 52.38
N PHE A 15 32.80 -43.84 51.70
CA PHE A 15 33.13 -42.79 50.73
C PHE A 15 33.87 -43.10 49.41
N VAL A 16 33.12 -42.82 48.34
CA VAL A 16 33.53 -42.02 47.16
C VAL A 16 34.49 -42.69 46.17
N ALA A 17 33.91 -43.19 45.09
CA ALA A 17 34.54 -43.15 43.78
C ALA A 17 33.47 -42.77 42.75
N LEU A 18 33.61 -41.55 42.22
CA LEU A 18 32.78 -40.89 41.23
C LEU A 18 32.44 -41.80 40.04
N ALA A 19 31.16 -42.14 39.91
CA ALA A 19 30.56 -42.44 38.62
C ALA A 19 30.30 -41.11 37.90
N VAL A 20 31.24 -40.67 37.06
CA VAL A 20 31.00 -39.56 36.13
C VAL A 20 30.09 -40.10 35.03
N GLY A 21 28.79 -39.95 35.27
CA GLY A 21 27.75 -40.21 34.28
C GLY A 21 27.90 -39.25 33.11
N ALA A 22 28.14 -39.81 31.93
CA ALA A 22 28.00 -39.10 30.66
C ALA A 22 26.51 -38.83 30.39
N THR A 23 25.95 -37.82 31.05
CA THR A 23 24.71 -37.18 30.59
C THR A 23 25.11 -36.19 29.50
N VAL A 24 25.19 -36.69 28.26
CA VAL A 24 25.17 -35.83 27.07
C VAL A 24 23.76 -35.25 27.00
N SER A 25 23.55 -34.16 27.72
CA SER A 25 22.38 -33.31 27.56
C SER A 25 22.43 -32.79 26.13
N SER A 26 21.66 -33.43 25.26
CA SER A 26 21.36 -32.92 23.94
C SER A 26 20.63 -31.61 24.18
N VAL A 27 21.36 -30.50 24.14
CA VAL A 27 20.76 -29.20 23.90
C VAL A 27 20.23 -29.32 22.47
N ALA A 28 19.01 -29.82 22.33
CA ALA A 28 18.22 -29.57 21.16
C ALA A 28 18.11 -28.05 21.11
N VAL A 29 19.00 -27.42 20.36
CA VAL A 29 18.75 -26.10 19.82
C VAL A 29 17.41 -26.28 19.14
N ALA A 30 16.35 -25.77 19.76
CA ALA A 30 15.09 -25.62 19.08
C ALA A 30 15.43 -24.72 17.90
N ALA A 31 15.72 -25.34 16.76
CA ALA A 31 15.73 -24.68 15.48
C ALA A 31 14.29 -24.21 15.32
N GLY A 32 14.02 -23.01 15.83
CA GLY A 32 12.77 -22.29 15.61
C GLY A 32 12.52 -22.42 14.12
N THR A 33 11.46 -23.14 13.78
CA THR A 33 11.31 -23.74 12.47
C THR A 33 11.23 -22.57 11.50
N ALA A 34 12.27 -22.37 10.68
CA ALA A 34 12.53 -21.08 10.07
C ALA A 34 11.33 -20.66 9.20
N TRP A 35 10.59 -19.64 9.65
CA TRP A 35 9.48 -19.04 8.89
C TRP A 35 10.02 -18.44 7.57
N PRO A 36 9.35 -18.56 6.41
CA PRO A 36 8.10 -19.27 6.18
C PRO A 36 8.32 -20.75 5.81
N GLN A 37 7.32 -21.60 6.10
CA GLN A 37 7.33 -23.05 5.83
C GLN A 37 6.21 -23.51 4.89
N LYS A 38 5.32 -22.59 4.53
CA LYS A 38 4.20 -22.76 3.63
C LYS A 38 4.00 -21.46 2.86
N ALA A 39 3.11 -21.49 1.88
CA ALA A 39 2.78 -20.30 1.10
C ALA A 39 2.29 -19.14 1.98
N VAL A 40 2.73 -17.94 1.66
CA VAL A 40 2.27 -16.67 2.22
C VAL A 40 1.22 -16.08 1.29
N THR A 41 0.06 -15.71 1.84
CA THR A 41 -1.01 -15.08 1.07
C THR A 41 -0.88 -13.57 1.13
N MET A 42 -0.89 -12.91 -0.02
CA MET A 42 -0.94 -11.46 -0.15
C MET A 42 -2.34 -11.05 -0.60
N VAL A 43 -3.12 -10.55 0.35
CA VAL A 43 -4.48 -10.10 0.11
C VAL A 43 -4.44 -8.71 -0.52
N VAL A 44 -5.02 -8.60 -1.71
CA VAL A 44 -5.20 -7.34 -2.43
C VAL A 44 -6.68 -6.98 -2.36
N PRO A 45 -7.09 -5.90 -1.70
CA PRO A 45 -8.51 -5.62 -1.45
C PRO A 45 -9.19 -4.92 -2.65
N PHE A 46 -8.71 -5.16 -3.86
CA PHE A 46 -9.17 -4.53 -5.11
C PHE A 46 -9.18 -5.56 -6.26
N PRO A 47 -9.94 -5.29 -7.35
CA PRO A 47 -9.93 -6.16 -8.53
C PRO A 47 -8.52 -6.30 -9.13
N ALA A 48 -8.29 -7.42 -9.82
CA ALA A 48 -7.03 -7.68 -10.51
C ALA A 48 -6.77 -6.62 -11.62
N GLY A 49 -5.49 -6.34 -11.88
CA GLY A 49 -5.04 -5.35 -12.88
C GLY A 49 -4.95 -3.91 -12.36
N GLY A 50 -5.39 -3.61 -11.14
CA GLY A 50 -5.17 -2.31 -10.49
C GLY A 50 -3.76 -2.16 -9.89
N SER A 51 -3.39 -0.95 -9.48
CA SER A 51 -2.04 -0.65 -8.95
C SER A 51 -1.62 -1.56 -7.78
N SER A 52 -2.49 -1.83 -6.81
CA SER A 52 -2.17 -2.74 -5.69
C SER A 52 -1.93 -4.18 -6.13
N ASP A 53 -2.69 -4.67 -7.12
CA ASP A 53 -2.51 -6.00 -7.70
C ASP A 53 -1.19 -6.10 -8.46
N THR A 54 -0.86 -5.07 -9.25
CA THR A 54 0.44 -4.97 -9.95
C THR A 54 1.60 -5.03 -8.95
N ILE A 55 1.53 -4.26 -7.86
CA ILE A 55 2.57 -4.25 -6.83
C ILE A 55 2.69 -5.60 -6.12
N ALA A 56 1.57 -6.24 -5.80
CA ALA A 56 1.58 -7.60 -5.25
C ALA A 56 2.26 -8.59 -6.22
N ARG A 57 1.92 -8.57 -7.51
CA ARG A 57 2.48 -9.50 -8.50
C ARG A 57 3.98 -9.29 -8.74
N VAL A 58 4.45 -8.05 -8.79
CA VAL A 58 5.89 -7.80 -9.00
C VAL A 58 6.72 -8.17 -7.77
N LEU A 59 6.15 -8.12 -6.56
CA LEU A 59 6.83 -8.53 -5.34
C LEU A 59 6.85 -10.05 -5.15
N ALA A 60 5.84 -10.77 -5.65
CA ALA A 60 5.68 -12.20 -5.39
C ALA A 60 6.93 -13.03 -5.76
N GLN A 61 7.45 -12.87 -6.97
CA GLN A 61 8.60 -13.68 -7.42
C GLN A 61 9.89 -13.40 -6.61
N PRO A 62 10.33 -12.14 -6.44
CA PRO A 62 11.50 -11.85 -5.59
C PRO A 62 11.34 -12.33 -4.15
N LEU A 63 10.13 -12.27 -3.59
CA LEU A 63 9.87 -12.78 -2.24
C LEU A 63 9.97 -14.31 -2.20
N ASN A 64 9.47 -15.01 -3.23
CA ASN A 64 9.65 -16.46 -3.36
C ASN A 64 11.14 -16.84 -3.35
N ASP A 65 11.93 -16.15 -4.17
CA ASP A 65 13.35 -16.45 -4.33
C ASP A 65 14.14 -16.20 -3.03
N LYS A 66 13.78 -15.14 -2.29
CA LYS A 66 14.47 -14.77 -1.03
C LYS A 66 14.01 -15.58 0.18
N LEU A 67 12.75 -15.97 0.24
CA LEU A 67 12.14 -16.58 1.43
C LEU A 67 11.84 -18.08 1.26
N GLY A 68 12.00 -18.63 0.06
CA GLY A 68 11.93 -20.07 -0.21
C GLY A 68 10.52 -20.65 -0.16
N GLN A 69 9.48 -19.81 -0.17
CA GLN A 69 8.08 -20.24 -0.17
C GLN A 69 7.25 -19.38 -1.12
N PRO A 70 6.16 -19.92 -1.71
CA PRO A 70 5.30 -19.14 -2.60
C PRO A 70 4.59 -17.98 -1.91
N PHE A 71 4.53 -16.82 -2.57
CA PHE A 71 3.73 -15.65 -2.24
C PHE A 71 2.57 -15.57 -3.22
N VAL A 72 1.38 -15.94 -2.76
CA VAL A 72 0.18 -16.08 -3.60
C VAL A 72 -0.72 -14.86 -3.45
N ILE A 73 -1.25 -14.35 -4.56
CA ILE A 73 -2.12 -13.17 -4.55
C ILE A 73 -3.58 -13.61 -4.40
N ASP A 74 -4.30 -13.03 -3.44
CA ASP A 74 -5.75 -13.22 -3.23
C ASP A 74 -6.47 -11.87 -3.38
N ASN A 75 -7.16 -11.66 -4.50
CA ASN A 75 -7.91 -10.44 -4.76
C ASN A 75 -9.30 -10.49 -4.07
N ARG A 76 -9.51 -9.64 -3.06
CA ARG A 76 -10.76 -9.53 -2.28
C ARG A 76 -11.39 -8.14 -2.37
N PRO A 77 -11.98 -7.76 -3.52
CA PRO A 77 -12.55 -6.43 -3.71
C PRO A 77 -13.82 -6.19 -2.90
N GLY A 78 -14.14 -4.90 -2.70
CA GLY A 78 -15.42 -4.43 -2.18
C GLY A 78 -15.30 -3.44 -1.03
N ALA A 79 -16.31 -2.57 -0.91
CA ALA A 79 -16.38 -1.50 0.10
C ALA A 79 -15.08 -0.66 0.18
N THR A 80 -14.57 -0.18 -0.95
CA THR A 80 -13.30 0.59 -1.04
C THR A 80 -12.13 -0.12 -0.34
N GLY A 81 -12.11 -1.45 -0.46
CA GLY A 81 -11.10 -2.33 0.10
C GLY A 81 -11.30 -2.75 1.55
N ALA A 82 -12.37 -2.30 2.21
CA ALA A 82 -12.64 -2.66 3.60
C ALA A 82 -12.90 -4.15 3.80
N ILE A 83 -13.47 -4.86 2.82
CA ILE A 83 -13.71 -6.30 2.90
C ILE A 83 -12.40 -7.06 3.05
N GLY A 84 -11.44 -6.83 2.15
CA GLY A 84 -10.12 -7.47 2.19
C GLY A 84 -9.30 -7.07 3.41
N ALA A 85 -9.32 -5.79 3.80
CA ALA A 85 -8.62 -5.32 5.01
C ALA A 85 -9.19 -5.96 6.28
N THR A 86 -10.51 -6.09 6.39
CA THR A 86 -11.17 -6.76 7.53
C THR A 86 -10.84 -8.25 7.58
N PHE A 87 -10.74 -8.90 6.41
CA PHE A 87 -10.27 -10.28 6.33
C PHE A 87 -8.85 -10.43 6.88
N VAL A 88 -7.92 -9.56 6.47
CA VAL A 88 -6.53 -9.60 6.99
C VAL A 88 -6.50 -9.32 8.48
N LYS A 89 -7.21 -8.31 8.98
CA LYS A 89 -7.29 -8.02 10.42
C LYS A 89 -7.62 -9.26 11.27
N ARG A 90 -8.49 -10.15 10.76
CA ARG A 90 -8.94 -11.37 11.46
C ARG A 90 -8.00 -12.57 11.29
N ALA A 91 -7.01 -12.47 10.41
CA ALA A 91 -6.05 -13.55 10.19
C ALA A 91 -5.07 -13.65 11.38
N PRO A 92 -4.49 -14.84 11.63
CA PRO A 92 -3.41 -14.99 12.60
C PRO A 92 -2.23 -14.06 12.27
N ALA A 93 -1.65 -13.43 13.29
CA ALA A 93 -0.46 -12.59 13.15
C ALA A 93 0.83 -13.44 13.07
N ASP A 94 0.85 -14.43 12.18
CA ASP A 94 1.92 -15.43 12.02
C ASP A 94 2.78 -15.21 10.76
N GLY A 95 2.56 -14.10 10.05
CA GLY A 95 3.27 -13.72 8.83
C GLY A 95 2.79 -14.39 7.55
N TYR A 96 1.81 -15.31 7.60
CA TYR A 96 1.32 -15.99 6.40
C TYR A 96 0.18 -15.27 5.68
N THR A 97 -0.32 -14.16 6.23
CA THR A 97 -1.30 -13.29 5.57
C THR A 97 -0.79 -11.86 5.60
N LEU A 98 -0.67 -11.25 4.41
CA LEU A 98 -0.26 -9.86 4.22
C LEU A 98 -1.39 -9.08 3.56
N LEU A 99 -1.42 -7.78 3.80
CA LEU A 99 -2.28 -6.81 3.13
C LEU A 99 -1.44 -5.98 2.16
N VAL A 100 -1.82 -5.94 0.88
CA VAL A 100 -1.24 -5.02 -0.11
C VAL A 100 -2.34 -4.07 -0.56
N ALA A 101 -2.34 -2.86 -0.02
CA ALA A 101 -3.46 -1.92 -0.20
C ALA A 101 -2.97 -0.50 -0.50
N SER A 102 -3.91 0.37 -0.86
CA SER A 102 -3.65 1.76 -1.21
C SER A 102 -3.95 2.70 -0.04
N ILE A 103 -3.59 3.98 -0.22
CA ILE A 103 -4.01 5.12 0.60
C ILE A 103 -5.47 5.06 1.09
N GLY A 104 -6.40 4.62 0.23
CA GLY A 104 -7.82 4.53 0.59
C GLY A 104 -8.06 3.68 1.85
N VAL A 105 -7.38 2.55 1.93
CA VAL A 105 -7.51 1.60 3.05
C VAL A 105 -6.83 2.13 4.31
N TYR A 106 -5.63 2.70 4.17
CA TYR A 106 -4.80 3.09 5.32
C TYR A 106 -5.12 4.48 5.89
N ALA A 107 -5.60 5.43 5.07
CA ALA A 107 -5.68 6.83 5.49
C ALA A 107 -7.04 7.52 5.22
N VAL A 108 -7.97 6.89 4.50
CA VAL A 108 -9.19 7.56 4.01
C VAL A 108 -10.46 6.91 4.54
N ASN A 109 -10.56 5.60 4.42
CA ASN A 109 -11.75 4.85 4.86
C ASN A 109 -12.19 5.17 6.29
N PRO A 110 -11.30 5.40 7.29
CA PRO A 110 -11.72 5.76 8.66
C PRO A 110 -12.60 7.01 8.75
N PHE A 111 -12.54 7.90 7.75
CA PHE A 111 -13.30 9.16 7.73
C PHE A 111 -14.52 9.11 6.81
N LEU A 112 -14.57 8.18 5.87
CA LEU A 112 -15.68 8.06 4.90
C LEU A 112 -16.65 6.93 5.24
N GLN A 113 -16.20 5.86 5.91
CA GLN A 113 -17.03 4.70 6.23
C GLN A 113 -17.47 4.70 7.70
N LYS A 114 -18.76 4.96 7.94
CA LYS A 114 -19.33 5.01 9.31
C LYS A 114 -19.12 3.72 10.12
N ASN A 115 -19.18 2.56 9.46
CA ASN A 115 -19.12 1.23 10.10
C ASN A 115 -17.86 0.46 9.66
N LEU A 116 -16.72 1.14 9.63
CA LEU A 116 -15.45 0.51 9.25
C LEU A 116 -15.06 -0.57 10.27
N ALA A 117 -14.85 -1.80 9.81
CA ALA A 117 -14.58 -2.96 10.67
C ALA A 117 -13.09 -3.14 11.03
N TYR A 118 -12.25 -2.18 10.68
CA TYR A 118 -10.83 -2.13 11.04
C TYR A 118 -10.38 -0.69 11.34
N ASP A 119 -9.31 -0.57 12.12
CA ASP A 119 -8.57 0.65 12.40
C ASP A 119 -7.15 0.49 11.83
N PRO A 120 -6.77 1.21 10.76
CA PRO A 120 -5.50 1.00 10.08
C PRO A 120 -4.29 1.21 11.00
N ALA A 121 -4.40 2.10 11.98
CA ALA A 121 -3.33 2.43 12.91
C ALA A 121 -3.18 1.41 14.07
N LYS A 122 -4.19 0.57 14.32
CA LYS A 122 -4.22 -0.36 15.47
C LYS A 122 -4.25 -1.83 15.08
N ASP A 123 -4.92 -2.16 13.99
CA ASP A 123 -5.22 -3.55 13.61
C ASP A 123 -4.13 -4.18 12.71
N PHE A 124 -3.11 -3.40 12.33
CA PHE A 124 -2.03 -3.88 11.48
C PHE A 124 -0.64 -3.59 12.03
N ASP A 125 0.31 -4.49 11.73
CA ASP A 125 1.73 -4.16 11.76
C ASP A 125 2.16 -3.71 10.36
N LEU A 126 2.46 -2.42 10.25
CA LEU A 126 2.93 -1.78 9.04
C LEU A 126 4.35 -2.26 8.70
N LEU A 127 4.59 -2.67 7.45
CA LEU A 127 5.89 -3.21 7.01
C LEU A 127 6.66 -2.20 6.16
N THR A 128 6.02 -1.65 5.13
CA THR A 128 6.62 -0.61 4.27
C THR A 128 5.56 0.02 3.36
N VAL A 129 5.72 1.32 3.08
CA VAL A 129 5.19 1.92 1.84
C VAL A 129 6.09 1.43 0.71
N ALA A 130 5.55 0.63 -0.19
CA ALA A 130 6.34 -0.01 -1.23
C ALA A 130 6.67 0.99 -2.35
N VAL A 131 5.63 1.64 -2.87
CA VAL A 131 5.75 2.59 -3.97
C VAL A 131 4.77 3.75 -3.79
N ARG A 132 5.02 4.81 -4.53
CA ARG A 132 4.08 5.90 -4.76
C ARG A 132 4.06 6.30 -6.24
N ALA A 133 3.00 6.95 -6.69
CA ALA A 133 2.89 7.54 -8.02
C ALA A 133 2.16 8.89 -7.91
N PRO A 134 2.69 9.96 -8.51
CA PRO A 134 1.97 11.23 -8.53
C PRO A 134 0.68 11.10 -9.33
N ASN A 135 -0.29 11.96 -9.02
CA ASN A 135 -1.43 12.16 -9.88
C ASN A 135 -1.09 13.19 -10.98
N VAL A 136 -1.77 13.09 -12.10
CA VAL A 136 -1.70 14.06 -13.19
C VAL A 136 -3.11 14.53 -13.47
N LEU A 137 -3.30 15.84 -13.52
CA LEU A 137 -4.52 16.42 -14.05
C LEU A 137 -4.49 16.30 -15.57
N VAL A 138 -5.41 15.52 -16.11
CA VAL A 138 -5.54 15.25 -17.55
C VAL A 138 -6.89 15.70 -18.07
N ALA A 139 -6.92 16.10 -19.33
CA ALA A 139 -8.13 16.45 -20.06
C ALA A 139 -8.19 15.71 -21.40
N ASN A 140 -9.39 15.52 -21.94
CA ASN A 140 -9.54 15.18 -23.33
C ASN A 140 -8.92 16.29 -24.22
N PRO A 141 -8.19 15.99 -25.30
CA PRO A 141 -7.59 17.03 -26.17
C PRO A 141 -8.58 18.04 -26.75
N ASN A 142 -9.86 17.67 -26.89
CA ASN A 142 -10.94 18.52 -27.38
C ASN A 142 -11.52 19.45 -26.30
N PHE A 143 -11.21 19.24 -25.02
CA PHE A 143 -11.59 20.16 -23.96
C PHE A 143 -10.89 21.52 -24.15
N PRO A 144 -11.59 22.65 -23.97
CA PRO A 144 -11.08 23.97 -24.35
C PRO A 144 -9.83 24.43 -23.58
N ALA A 145 -9.67 24.02 -22.32
CA ALA A 145 -8.49 24.41 -21.54
C ALA A 145 -7.24 23.62 -21.96
N LYS A 146 -6.16 24.34 -22.26
CA LYS A 146 -4.88 23.75 -22.71
C LYS A 146 -3.84 23.67 -21.62
N ASN A 147 -4.05 24.37 -20.50
CA ASN A 147 -3.17 24.40 -19.34
C ASN A 147 -3.99 24.61 -18.06
N LEU A 148 -3.35 24.50 -16.90
CA LEU A 148 -4.00 24.63 -15.60
C LEU A 148 -4.64 26.01 -15.39
N ALA A 149 -3.98 27.08 -15.82
CA ALA A 149 -4.48 28.45 -15.65
C ALA A 149 -5.79 28.67 -16.42
N GLU A 150 -5.85 28.19 -17.66
CA GLU A 150 -7.06 28.20 -18.48
C GLU A 150 -8.18 27.36 -17.87
N LEU A 151 -7.85 26.20 -17.29
CA LEU A 151 -8.85 25.36 -16.62
C LEU A 151 -9.42 26.08 -15.40
N VAL A 152 -8.57 26.63 -14.53
CA VAL A 152 -9.02 27.38 -13.33
C VAL A 152 -9.87 28.58 -13.74
N ALA A 153 -9.46 29.33 -14.78
CA ALA A 153 -10.26 30.43 -15.31
C ALA A 153 -11.60 29.96 -15.88
N HIS A 154 -11.63 28.81 -16.57
CA HIS A 154 -12.84 28.22 -17.11
C HIS A 154 -13.80 27.78 -16.01
N MET A 155 -13.30 27.11 -14.95
CA MET A 155 -14.08 26.67 -13.80
C MET A 155 -14.68 27.87 -13.04
N LYS A 156 -13.90 28.94 -12.82
CA LYS A 156 -14.41 30.17 -12.18
C LYS A 156 -15.55 30.83 -12.96
N LYS A 157 -15.54 30.73 -14.30
CA LYS A 157 -16.63 31.22 -15.16
C LYS A 157 -17.83 30.27 -15.19
N ASN A 158 -17.63 29.00 -14.84
CA ASN A 158 -18.62 27.93 -14.97
C ASN A 158 -18.66 27.08 -13.70
N PRO A 159 -19.01 27.67 -12.53
CA PRO A 159 -18.95 26.97 -11.25
C PRO A 159 -19.84 25.72 -11.26
N GLY A 160 -19.28 24.61 -10.77
CA GLY A 160 -19.93 23.31 -10.66
C GLY A 160 -20.19 22.57 -11.98
N LYS A 161 -19.77 23.12 -13.13
CA LYS A 161 -20.08 22.54 -14.45
C LYS A 161 -19.00 21.62 -15.02
N VAL A 162 -17.74 21.85 -14.65
CA VAL A 162 -16.63 21.01 -15.14
C VAL A 162 -16.67 19.68 -14.41
N SER A 163 -16.83 18.60 -15.16
CA SER A 163 -16.87 17.24 -14.64
C SER A 163 -15.48 16.67 -14.38
N PHE A 164 -15.30 16.07 -13.20
CA PHE A 164 -14.09 15.39 -12.77
C PHE A 164 -14.39 13.90 -12.59
N ALA A 165 -13.93 13.09 -13.54
CA ALA A 165 -14.02 11.64 -13.40
C ALA A 165 -13.01 11.14 -12.36
N THR A 166 -13.43 10.22 -11.49
CA THR A 166 -12.54 9.62 -10.49
C THR A 166 -12.73 8.11 -10.42
N SER A 167 -11.76 7.43 -9.81
CA SER A 167 -11.79 6.00 -9.54
C SER A 167 -12.80 5.59 -8.46
N GLY A 168 -13.61 6.53 -7.96
CA GLY A 168 -14.64 6.31 -6.94
C GLY A 168 -14.55 7.29 -5.76
N ALA A 169 -15.44 7.11 -4.78
CA ALA A 169 -15.39 7.88 -3.55
C ALA A 169 -14.19 7.43 -2.68
N GLY A 170 -13.41 8.39 -2.15
CA GLY A 170 -12.23 8.11 -1.32
C GLY A 170 -10.97 7.62 -2.05
N SER A 171 -10.97 7.57 -3.39
CA SER A 171 -9.76 7.27 -4.15
C SER A 171 -8.80 8.47 -4.19
N SER A 172 -7.51 8.23 -4.46
CA SER A 172 -6.47 9.27 -4.45
C SER A 172 -6.78 10.43 -5.41
N ASP A 173 -7.34 10.12 -6.57
CA ASP A 173 -7.73 11.09 -7.59
C ASP A 173 -8.93 11.94 -7.15
N HIS A 174 -9.94 11.35 -6.49
CA HIS A 174 -11.05 12.11 -5.90
C HIS A 174 -10.55 13.06 -4.80
N LEU A 175 -9.72 12.56 -3.89
CA LEU A 175 -9.15 13.39 -2.83
C LEU A 175 -8.27 14.53 -3.37
N THR A 176 -7.59 14.27 -4.49
CA THR A 176 -6.83 15.30 -5.21
C THR A 176 -7.76 16.35 -5.82
N ALA A 177 -8.87 15.95 -6.44
CA ALA A 177 -9.86 16.89 -6.98
C ALA A 177 -10.43 17.79 -5.87
N ALA A 178 -10.82 17.20 -4.73
CA ALA A 178 -11.32 17.95 -3.59
C ALA A 178 -10.30 18.94 -3.03
N LEU A 179 -9.04 18.51 -2.85
CA LEU A 179 -7.96 19.39 -2.41
C LEU A 179 -7.68 20.50 -3.44
N PHE A 180 -7.69 20.17 -4.73
CA PHE A 180 -7.52 21.14 -5.81
C PHE A 180 -8.62 22.21 -5.79
N TRP A 181 -9.88 21.84 -5.61
CA TRP A 181 -11.00 22.77 -5.48
C TRP A 181 -10.82 23.72 -4.29
N GLN A 182 -10.45 23.18 -3.12
CA GLN A 182 -10.15 23.97 -1.93
C GLN A 182 -9.01 24.97 -2.16
N LYS A 183 -7.92 24.54 -2.82
CA LYS A 183 -6.71 25.37 -3.03
C LYS A 183 -6.82 26.36 -4.18
N SER A 184 -7.63 26.07 -5.19
CA SER A 184 -7.86 26.96 -6.34
C SER A 184 -9.03 27.92 -6.15
N GLY A 185 -9.86 27.70 -5.12
CA GLY A 185 -11.11 28.43 -4.91
C GLY A 185 -12.09 28.19 -6.05
N THR A 186 -12.22 26.92 -6.46
CA THR A 186 -13.14 26.47 -7.52
C THR A 186 -13.97 25.29 -7.04
N ASP A 187 -14.93 24.87 -7.84
CA ASP A 187 -15.75 23.68 -7.64
C ASP A 187 -15.91 22.93 -8.97
N GLY A 188 -16.33 21.67 -8.90
CA GLY A 188 -16.55 20.82 -10.06
C GLY A 188 -17.58 19.74 -9.78
N LEU A 189 -18.07 19.11 -10.84
CA LEU A 189 -18.98 17.98 -10.75
C LEU A 189 -18.18 16.69 -10.56
N HIS A 190 -18.27 16.07 -9.40
CA HIS A 190 -17.66 14.76 -9.16
C HIS A 190 -18.43 13.66 -9.91
N VAL A 191 -17.73 12.90 -10.76
CA VAL A 191 -18.29 11.74 -11.47
C VAL A 191 -17.54 10.48 -11.03
N PRO A 192 -18.02 9.76 -10.01
CA PRO A 192 -17.35 8.56 -9.49
C PRO A 192 -17.58 7.33 -10.38
N TYR A 193 -16.51 6.59 -10.68
CA TYR A 193 -16.57 5.30 -11.34
C TYR A 193 -16.16 4.16 -10.41
N LYS A 194 -16.37 2.91 -10.84
CA LYS A 194 -15.93 1.69 -10.12
C LYS A 194 -14.45 1.37 -10.38
N GLY A 195 -13.57 2.36 -10.28
CA GLY A 195 -12.13 2.26 -10.54
C GLY A 195 -11.64 3.17 -11.69
N GLY A 196 -10.32 3.27 -11.85
CA GLY A 196 -9.71 4.21 -12.80
C GLY A 196 -9.90 3.85 -14.28
N ALA A 197 -9.92 2.56 -14.62
CA ALA A 197 -10.08 2.11 -16.01
C ALA A 197 -11.38 2.61 -16.69
N PRO A 198 -12.57 2.47 -16.09
CA PRO A 198 -13.79 3.05 -16.67
C PRO A 198 -13.76 4.59 -16.69
N ALA A 199 -13.21 5.25 -15.67
CA ALA A 199 -13.05 6.72 -15.67
C ALA A 199 -12.16 7.22 -16.82
N ILE A 200 -11.04 6.53 -17.08
CA ILE A 200 -10.13 6.82 -18.20
C ILE A 200 -10.82 6.59 -19.54
N SER A 201 -11.63 5.54 -19.66
CA SER A 201 -12.35 5.21 -20.90
C SER A 201 -13.33 6.33 -21.28
N ASP A 202 -14.10 6.82 -20.31
CA ASP A 202 -15.08 7.89 -20.54
C ASP A 202 -14.40 9.25 -20.79
N LEU A 203 -13.25 9.51 -20.15
CA LEU A 203 -12.43 10.69 -20.44
C LEU A 203 -11.87 10.65 -21.87
N LEU A 204 -11.36 9.51 -22.31
CA LEU A 204 -10.88 9.31 -23.68
C LEU A 204 -12.00 9.51 -24.70
N ALA A 205 -13.22 9.08 -24.37
CA ALA A 205 -14.41 9.25 -25.19
C ALA A 205 -15.03 10.67 -25.12
N GLY A 206 -14.51 11.54 -24.25
CA GLY A 206 -15.01 12.91 -24.08
C GLY A 206 -16.38 13.00 -23.39
N GLN A 207 -16.77 11.98 -22.64
CA GLN A 207 -18.02 11.98 -21.85
C GLN A 207 -17.89 12.79 -20.55
N VAL A 208 -16.66 13.04 -20.13
CA VAL A 208 -16.26 13.82 -18.96
C VAL A 208 -15.11 14.75 -19.36
N ASP A 209 -14.98 15.87 -18.65
CA ASP A 209 -14.11 16.98 -19.07
C ASP A 209 -12.65 16.73 -18.70
N VAL A 210 -12.42 16.46 -17.41
CA VAL A 210 -11.09 16.31 -16.84
C VAL A 210 -11.05 15.19 -15.81
N SER A 211 -9.84 14.79 -15.44
CA SER A 211 -9.64 13.82 -14.38
C SER A 211 -8.26 14.01 -13.74
N PHE A 212 -8.20 13.83 -12.43
CA PHE A 212 -6.94 13.43 -11.82
C PHE A 212 -6.78 11.93 -12.03
N GLN A 213 -5.61 11.48 -12.48
CA GLN A 213 -5.32 10.05 -12.62
C GLN A 213 -3.91 9.76 -12.12
N ASN A 214 -3.68 8.56 -11.59
CA ASN A 214 -2.32 8.16 -11.25
C ASN A 214 -1.49 8.12 -12.54
N LEU A 215 -0.28 8.69 -12.52
CA LEU A 215 0.60 8.77 -13.70
C LEU A 215 0.78 7.40 -14.38
N ASN A 216 0.94 6.35 -13.59
CA ASN A 216 1.14 4.99 -14.09
C ASN A 216 -0.04 4.44 -14.91
N ALA A 217 -1.25 4.94 -14.67
CA ALA A 217 -2.45 4.51 -15.37
C ALA A 217 -2.63 5.22 -16.72
N VAL A 218 -2.12 6.45 -16.86
CA VAL A 218 -2.40 7.31 -18.02
C VAL A 218 -1.19 7.72 -18.85
N ILE A 219 0.03 7.39 -18.42
CA ILE A 219 1.27 7.83 -19.12
C ILE A 219 1.28 7.50 -20.61
N GLN A 220 0.79 6.31 -21.01
CA GLN A 220 0.76 5.94 -22.44
C GLN A 220 -0.27 6.74 -23.24
N HIS A 221 -1.41 7.09 -22.63
CA HIS A 221 -2.41 7.96 -23.26
C HIS A 221 -1.89 9.38 -23.41
N ILE A 222 -1.11 9.87 -22.44
CA ILE A 222 -0.44 11.17 -22.52
C ILE A 222 0.60 11.17 -23.64
N ARG A 223 1.49 10.16 -23.68
CA ARG A 223 2.55 10.03 -24.71
C ARG A 223 2.02 9.95 -26.13
N THR A 224 0.86 9.31 -26.30
CA THR A 224 0.20 9.17 -27.61
C THR A 224 -0.71 10.35 -27.95
N GLY A 225 -0.76 11.39 -27.11
CA GLY A 225 -1.59 12.58 -27.32
C GLY A 225 -3.09 12.35 -27.16
N LYS A 226 -3.52 11.15 -26.73
CA LYS A 226 -4.93 10.83 -26.49
C LYS A 226 -5.49 11.52 -25.25
N LEU A 227 -4.63 11.89 -24.31
CA LEU A 227 -4.95 12.76 -23.18
C LEU A 227 -3.92 13.89 -23.10
N ARG A 228 -4.37 15.09 -22.75
CA ARG A 228 -3.50 16.24 -22.47
C ARG A 228 -3.24 16.33 -20.98
N ALA A 229 -1.98 16.26 -20.56
CA ALA A 229 -1.59 16.54 -19.18
C ALA A 229 -1.51 18.07 -18.95
N LEU A 230 -2.21 18.56 -17.94
CA LEU A 230 -2.29 19.98 -17.58
C LEU A 230 -1.32 20.34 -16.45
N ALA A 231 -1.19 19.47 -15.45
CA ALA A 231 -0.26 19.62 -14.33
C ALA A 231 -0.05 18.28 -13.61
N ILE A 232 1.12 18.10 -12.99
CA ILE A 232 1.44 16.95 -12.14
C ILE A 232 1.43 17.36 -10.66
N THR A 233 1.00 16.45 -9.78
CA THR A 233 0.87 16.71 -8.34
C THR A 233 2.10 16.33 -7.53
N SER A 234 3.20 15.91 -8.15
CA SER A 234 4.48 15.78 -7.46
C SER A 234 5.09 17.15 -7.13
N ASP A 235 5.96 17.17 -6.12
CA ASP A 235 6.78 18.31 -5.72
C ASP A 235 7.71 18.81 -6.84
N LYS A 236 8.09 17.91 -7.74
CA LYS A 236 8.92 18.17 -8.93
C LYS A 236 8.30 17.56 -10.18
N ARG A 237 8.71 18.04 -11.36
CA ARG A 237 8.29 17.43 -12.63
C ARG A 237 8.74 15.97 -12.71
N SER A 238 7.93 15.14 -13.34
CA SER A 238 8.30 13.76 -13.63
C SER A 238 9.31 13.71 -14.77
N ALA A 239 10.34 12.88 -14.65
CA ALA A 239 11.25 12.59 -15.77
C ALA A 239 10.52 11.95 -16.97
N LEU A 240 9.34 11.35 -16.76
CA LEU A 240 8.52 10.80 -17.84
C LEU A 240 7.70 11.87 -18.57
N LEU A 241 7.53 13.06 -17.97
CA LEU A 241 6.75 14.19 -18.46
C LEU A 241 7.48 15.52 -18.16
N PRO A 242 8.68 15.75 -18.72
CA PRO A 242 9.52 16.90 -18.36
C PRO A 242 8.88 18.26 -18.71
N ASP A 243 7.97 18.28 -19.69
CA ASP A 243 7.28 19.48 -20.15
C ASP A 243 6.00 19.79 -19.35
N VAL A 244 5.54 18.85 -18.52
CA VAL A 244 4.32 19.03 -17.71
C VAL A 244 4.70 19.72 -16.40
N PRO A 245 4.17 20.92 -16.11
CA PRO A 245 4.51 21.64 -14.89
C PRO A 245 3.92 20.96 -13.66
N THR A 246 4.54 21.20 -12.50
CA THR A 246 3.89 20.85 -11.23
C THR A 246 2.68 21.76 -10.98
N MET A 247 1.78 21.34 -10.08
CA MET A 247 0.68 22.18 -9.60
C MET A 247 1.16 23.54 -9.09
N ALA A 248 2.24 23.54 -8.30
CA ALA A 248 2.81 24.75 -7.72
C ALA A 248 3.42 25.67 -8.80
N GLU A 249 4.16 25.12 -9.77
CA GLU A 249 4.69 25.86 -10.92
C GLU A 249 3.57 26.47 -11.77
N ALA A 250 2.45 25.77 -11.88
CA ALA A 250 1.29 26.19 -12.66
C ALA A 250 0.31 27.10 -11.87
N GLY A 251 0.65 27.50 -10.64
CA GLY A 251 -0.04 28.53 -9.87
C GLY A 251 -1.04 28.03 -8.82
N VAL A 252 -1.17 26.73 -8.61
CA VAL A 252 -2.02 26.15 -7.55
C VAL A 252 -1.14 25.41 -6.53
N LYS A 253 -0.80 26.10 -5.45
CA LYS A 253 0.10 25.59 -4.40
C LYS A 253 -0.62 24.58 -3.50
N ASP A 254 0.16 23.81 -2.74
CA ASP A 254 -0.29 22.83 -1.74
C ASP A 254 -1.20 21.71 -2.26
N VAL A 255 -1.08 21.34 -3.54
CA VAL A 255 -1.77 20.17 -4.15
C VAL A 255 -0.74 19.07 -4.43
N GLU A 256 0.16 18.84 -3.47
CA GLU A 256 1.14 17.76 -3.57
C GLU A 256 0.51 16.43 -3.13
N VAL A 257 0.10 15.60 -4.08
CA VAL A 257 -0.59 14.34 -3.78
C VAL A 257 0.06 13.19 -4.53
N TYR A 258 0.30 12.10 -3.82
CA TYR A 258 0.71 10.83 -4.39
C TYR A 258 -0.33 9.77 -4.07
N SER A 259 -0.67 8.93 -5.05
CA SER A 259 -1.16 7.59 -4.72
C SER A 259 -0.01 6.78 -4.18
N TRP A 260 -0.28 5.89 -3.23
CA TRP A 260 0.74 5.01 -2.69
C TRP A 260 0.16 3.66 -2.31
N GLN A 261 1.03 2.66 -2.33
CA GLN A 261 0.72 1.26 -2.13
C GLN A 261 1.67 0.73 -1.06
N ALA A 262 1.08 0.10 -0.05
CA ALA A 262 1.82 -0.31 1.13
C ALA A 262 1.48 -1.73 1.55
N VAL A 263 2.44 -2.35 2.22
CA VAL A 263 2.35 -3.71 2.72
C VAL A 263 2.27 -3.68 4.23
N ALA A 264 1.31 -4.43 4.77
CA ALA A 264 1.13 -4.62 6.20
C ALA A 264 0.75 -6.09 6.50
N ALA A 265 0.68 -6.43 7.77
CA ALA A 265 0.22 -7.72 8.26
C ALA A 265 -0.74 -7.52 9.45
N PRO A 266 -1.46 -8.56 9.91
CA PRO A 266 -2.28 -8.46 11.10
C PRO A 266 -1.44 -8.02 12.31
N LYS A 267 -2.03 -7.25 13.22
CA LYS A 267 -1.33 -6.77 14.42
C LYS A 267 -0.82 -7.93 15.28
N GLY A 268 0.44 -7.85 15.70
CA GLY A 268 1.05 -8.78 16.65
C GLY A 268 2.06 -9.73 16.02
N LEU A 269 2.68 -9.36 14.90
CA LEU A 269 3.73 -10.15 14.28
C LEU A 269 4.89 -10.40 15.25
N PRO A 270 5.42 -11.64 15.32
CA PRO A 270 6.72 -11.91 15.93
C PRO A 270 7.81 -11.00 15.33
N ALA A 271 8.68 -10.47 16.18
CA ALA A 271 9.67 -9.47 15.77
C ALA A 271 10.63 -9.97 14.68
N ASP A 272 11.01 -11.24 14.73
CA ASP A 272 11.85 -11.92 13.74
C ASP A 272 11.13 -12.06 12.39
N VAL A 273 9.84 -12.43 12.40
CA VAL A 273 9.00 -12.52 11.20
C VAL A 273 8.82 -11.14 10.57
N LYS A 274 8.53 -10.11 11.38
CA LYS A 274 8.41 -8.73 10.92
C LYS A 274 9.70 -8.24 10.26
N SER A 275 10.84 -8.47 10.91
CA SER A 275 12.17 -8.10 10.39
C SER A 275 12.47 -8.81 9.07
N ARG A 276 12.21 -10.11 8.98
CA ARG A 276 12.45 -10.91 7.77
C ARG A 276 11.55 -10.50 6.61
N LEU A 277 10.27 -10.25 6.85
CA LEU A 277 9.32 -9.72 5.87
C LEU A 277 9.78 -8.36 5.35
N HIS A 278 10.03 -7.42 6.26
CA HIS A 278 10.47 -6.07 5.89
C HIS A 278 11.77 -6.10 5.08
N GLY A 279 12.78 -6.86 5.54
CA GLY A 279 14.06 -7.01 4.84
C GLY A 279 13.90 -7.57 3.42
N ALA A 280 13.07 -8.60 3.24
CA ALA A 280 12.80 -9.18 1.92
C ALA A 280 12.06 -8.20 1.01
N LEU A 281 11.04 -7.50 1.51
CA LEU A 281 10.28 -6.48 0.77
C LEU A 281 11.18 -5.33 0.30
N VAL A 282 11.96 -4.74 1.20
CA VAL A 282 12.85 -3.63 0.88
C VAL A 282 13.97 -4.07 -0.07
N SER A 283 14.54 -5.25 0.14
CA SER A 283 15.55 -5.80 -0.77
C SER A 283 14.98 -5.97 -2.19
N ALA A 284 13.80 -6.57 -2.34
CA ALA A 284 13.15 -6.75 -3.63
C ALA A 284 12.85 -5.41 -4.33
N LEU A 285 12.31 -4.44 -3.60
CA LEU A 285 11.97 -3.12 -4.14
C LEU A 285 13.20 -2.31 -4.57
N LYS A 286 14.34 -2.49 -3.90
CA LYS A 286 15.60 -1.79 -4.19
C LYS A 286 16.47 -2.47 -5.24
N GLU A 287 16.06 -3.61 -5.78
CA GLU A 287 16.76 -4.22 -6.91
C GLU A 287 16.76 -3.26 -8.12
N PRO A 288 17.90 -2.99 -8.76
CA PRO A 288 17.97 -2.01 -9.85
C PRO A 288 17.00 -2.30 -11.00
N GLY A 289 16.82 -3.57 -11.35
CA GLY A 289 15.86 -4.00 -12.37
C GLY A 289 14.41 -3.71 -11.97
N MET A 290 14.06 -3.88 -10.69
CA MET A 290 12.74 -3.56 -10.14
C MET A 290 12.49 -2.06 -10.17
N GLN A 291 13.44 -1.26 -9.67
CA GLN A 291 13.34 0.21 -9.66
C GLN A 291 13.18 0.76 -11.07
N LYS A 292 13.97 0.26 -12.04
CA LYS A 292 13.85 0.65 -13.44
C LYS A 292 12.47 0.34 -14.01
N LYS A 293 12.00 -0.91 -13.86
CA LYS A 293 10.69 -1.35 -14.39
C LYS A 293 9.52 -0.57 -13.79
N LEU A 294 9.57 -0.29 -12.48
CA LEU A 294 8.56 0.53 -11.80
C LEU A 294 8.63 2.00 -12.23
N GLY A 295 9.85 2.54 -12.35
CA GLY A 295 10.09 3.90 -12.83
C GLY A 295 9.59 4.13 -14.25
N GLU A 296 9.80 3.20 -15.18
CA GLU A 296 9.27 3.25 -16.55
C GLU A 296 7.74 3.26 -16.60
N GLN A 297 7.10 2.70 -15.57
CA GLN A 297 5.65 2.71 -15.38
C GLN A 297 5.16 3.93 -14.60
N GLY A 298 6.03 4.84 -14.14
CA GLY A 298 5.61 6.04 -13.39
C GLY A 298 5.44 5.84 -11.89
N PHE A 299 5.95 4.74 -11.33
CA PHE A 299 6.09 4.57 -9.89
C PHE A 299 7.45 5.06 -9.39
N GLU A 300 7.45 5.58 -8.18
CA GLU A 300 8.63 5.83 -7.36
C GLU A 300 8.70 4.78 -6.26
N VAL A 301 9.85 4.12 -6.12
CA VAL A 301 10.08 3.18 -5.02
C VAL A 301 10.31 3.98 -3.74
N VAL A 302 9.56 3.66 -2.68
CA VAL A 302 9.67 4.28 -1.36
C VAL A 302 10.48 3.37 -0.44
N ALA A 303 9.99 2.14 -0.18
CA ALA A 303 10.66 1.11 0.60
C ALA A 303 11.17 1.63 1.97
N ASN A 304 10.32 2.37 2.69
CA ASN A 304 10.62 2.96 4.01
C ASN A 304 10.58 1.92 5.13
N THR A 305 11.09 2.27 6.31
CA THR A 305 11.02 1.41 7.51
C THR A 305 9.60 1.33 8.08
N PRO A 306 9.28 0.31 8.92
CA PRO A 306 8.01 0.24 9.62
C PRO A 306 7.69 1.50 10.43
N GLU A 307 8.69 2.08 11.11
CA GLU A 307 8.56 3.27 11.95
C GLU A 307 8.27 4.51 11.09
N GLN A 308 8.95 4.64 9.96
CA GLN A 308 8.69 5.70 8.98
C GLN A 308 7.30 5.55 8.37
N PHE A 309 6.81 4.32 8.15
CA PHE A 309 5.46 4.11 7.68
C PHE A 309 4.42 4.50 8.74
N VAL A 310 4.62 4.17 10.02
CA VAL A 310 3.74 4.65 11.10
C VAL A 310 3.68 6.18 11.14
N GLN A 311 4.82 6.86 11.03
CA GLN A 311 4.85 8.33 10.99
C GLN A 311 4.07 8.87 9.77
N PHE A 312 4.36 8.32 8.60
CA PHE A 312 3.70 8.69 7.35
C PHE A 312 2.18 8.46 7.38
N GLU A 313 1.71 7.32 7.91
CA GLU A 313 0.28 7.03 8.03
C GLU A 313 -0.43 8.02 8.94
N ASN A 314 0.18 8.40 10.07
CA ASN A 314 -0.40 9.40 10.98
C ASN A 314 -0.52 10.79 10.32
N GLU A 315 0.47 11.19 9.53
CA GLU A 315 0.44 12.44 8.76
C GLU A 315 -0.67 12.41 7.71
N GLU A 316 -0.77 11.32 6.96
CA GLU A 316 -1.81 11.12 5.94
C GLU A 316 -3.21 11.08 6.56
N LEU A 317 -3.41 10.38 7.69
CA LEU A 317 -4.68 10.37 8.41
C LEU A 317 -5.12 11.77 8.82
N LYS A 318 -4.21 12.57 9.41
CA LYS A 318 -4.50 13.95 9.82
C LYS A 318 -4.84 14.82 8.61
N ARG A 319 -4.04 14.71 7.55
CA ARG A 319 -4.21 15.47 6.31
C ARG A 319 -5.57 15.17 5.68
N TRP A 320 -5.87 13.89 5.44
CA TRP A 320 -7.08 13.50 4.72
C TRP A 320 -8.34 13.69 5.52
N LYS A 321 -8.30 13.54 6.85
CA LYS A 321 -9.40 13.98 7.71
C LYS A 321 -9.79 15.44 7.44
N THR A 322 -8.79 16.33 7.45
CA THR A 322 -9.00 17.77 7.23
C THR A 322 -9.61 18.04 5.86
N VAL A 323 -9.07 17.44 4.81
CA VAL A 323 -9.58 17.62 3.43
C VAL A 323 -11.00 17.10 3.28
N ILE A 324 -11.30 15.92 3.84
CA ILE A 324 -12.63 15.28 3.78
C ILE A 324 -13.66 16.13 4.50
N GLU A 325 -13.37 16.58 5.72
CA GLU A 325 -14.29 17.40 6.51
C GLU A 325 -14.55 18.75 5.86
N GLN A 326 -13.50 19.44 5.36
CA GLN A 326 -13.65 20.73 4.67
C GLN A 326 -14.37 20.59 3.33
N GLY A 327 -14.09 19.52 2.59
CA GLY A 327 -14.71 19.23 1.30
C GLY A 327 -16.10 18.62 1.43
N LYS A 328 -16.55 18.31 2.66
CA LYS A 328 -17.79 17.58 2.94
C LYS A 328 -17.91 16.31 2.09
N ILE A 329 -16.79 15.61 1.90
CA ILE A 329 -16.71 14.44 1.05
C ILE A 329 -17.49 13.31 1.72
N THR A 330 -18.39 12.67 0.96
CA THR A 330 -19.11 11.48 1.41
C THR A 330 -18.96 10.33 0.42
N LEU A 331 -19.46 9.14 0.79
CA LEU A 331 -19.51 7.98 -0.11
C LEU A 331 -20.76 8.00 -1.02
N GLU A 332 -21.71 8.89 -0.74
CA GLU A 332 -22.98 9.08 -1.47
C GLU A 332 -22.89 10.28 -2.42
#